data_AF-D7CSL8-F1
#
_entry.id   AF-D7CSL8-F1
#
_cell.length_a   1.000
_cell.length_b   1.000
_cell.length_c   1.000
_cell.angle_alpha   90.00
_cell.angle_beta   90.00
_cell.angle_gamma   90.00
#
_symmetry.space_group_name_H-M   'P 1'
#
loop_
_entity.id
_entity.type
_entity.pdbx_description
1 polymer ?
#
loop_
_entity_poly.entity_id
_entity_poly.type
_entity_poly.pdbx_seq_one_letter_code
_entity_poly.pdbx_strand_id
1 'polypeptide(L)'
;MMLGLLVALFANLIALPSADTALSFELELLLNGQPIHWDSGERARRNGNRFRVEDPEVPLEVFFEGGVLTLDLADYGTFSRPHVLGVRYQRLGDPTSFGATVYHDPENPAQVIRFEGERVRGGDLELTGVPAQNPFTRSQEGVEASGTVEVRAEDAAGNAGSTITLDLDSALFAGLERFNLRVQLTPQ
;
A
#
# COMPACT_ATOMS: atom_id res chain seq x y z
N MET A 1 25.75 1.19 -67.18
CA MET A 1 26.62 0.32 -66.37
C MET A 1 27.28 1.20 -65.30
N MET A 2 27.37 0.71 -64.05
CA MET A 2 27.62 1.43 -62.75
C MET A 2 26.46 2.33 -62.31
N LEU A 3 25.64 2.06 -61.28
CA LEU A 3 25.73 1.38 -59.97
C LEU A 3 26.44 2.18 -58.87
N GLY A 4 25.66 2.53 -57.83
CA GLY A 4 26.10 2.97 -56.47
C GLY A 4 25.61 4.38 -56.11
N LEU A 5 25.05 4.68 -54.95
CA LEU A 5 24.64 3.93 -53.76
C LEU A 5 23.63 4.84 -53.03
N LEU A 6 22.47 4.30 -52.66
CA LEU A 6 21.42 4.95 -51.87
C LEU A 6 21.79 4.81 -50.38
N VAL A 7 21.81 5.92 -49.62
CA VAL A 7 21.74 5.87 -48.16
C VAL A 7 20.54 6.69 -47.73
N ALA A 8 19.40 6.00 -47.60
CA ALA A 8 18.25 6.51 -46.88
C ALA A 8 18.53 6.36 -45.38
N LEU A 9 18.59 7.48 -44.67
CA LEU A 9 18.68 7.50 -43.21
C LEU A 9 17.29 7.12 -42.66
N PHE A 10 17.04 5.82 -42.47
CA PHE A 10 15.90 5.37 -41.68
C PHE A 10 16.23 5.63 -40.21
N ALA A 11 15.66 6.70 -39.65
CA ALA A 11 15.49 6.81 -38.21
C ALA A 11 14.52 5.70 -37.78
N ASN A 12 15.07 4.53 -37.45
CA ASN A 12 14.35 3.55 -36.65
C ASN A 12 14.26 4.14 -35.24
N LEU A 13 13.20 4.92 -35.01
CA LEU A 13 12.71 5.18 -33.68
C LEU A 13 12.23 3.82 -33.16
N ILE A 14 13.12 3.09 -32.49
CA ILE A 14 12.70 1.95 -31.66
C ILE A 14 11.93 2.59 -30.51
N ALA A 15 10.62 2.69 -30.67
CA ALA A 15 9.73 2.82 -29.52
C ALA A 15 10.00 1.56 -28.69
N LEU A 16 10.72 1.73 -27.59
CA LEU A 16 10.76 0.74 -26.53
C LEU A 16 9.30 0.43 -26.18
N PRO A 17 8.90 -0.84 -26.06
CA PRO A 17 7.59 -1.13 -25.53
C PRO A 17 7.55 -0.56 -24.11
N SER A 18 6.76 0.50 -23.89
CA SER A 18 6.30 0.82 -22.55
C SER A 18 5.43 -0.36 -22.14
N ALA A 19 6.02 -1.28 -21.39
CA ALA A 19 5.25 -2.30 -20.71
C ALA A 19 4.39 -1.56 -19.67
N ASP A 20 3.20 -1.13 -20.07
CA ASP A 20 2.11 -0.77 -19.15
C ASP A 20 1.83 -2.01 -18.32
N THR A 21 2.59 -2.15 -17.24
CA THR A 21 2.50 -3.28 -16.34
C THR A 21 1.29 -3.00 -15.47
N ALA A 22 0.12 -3.45 -15.93
CA ALA A 22 -1.11 -3.25 -15.19
C ALA A 22 -0.96 -3.88 -13.80
N LEU A 23 -1.10 -3.07 -12.75
CA LEU A 23 -1.01 -3.56 -11.39
C LEU A 23 -2.33 -4.16 -10.95
N SER A 24 -2.28 -5.35 -10.35
CA SER A 24 -3.44 -5.98 -9.74
C SER A 24 -3.26 -6.11 -8.24
N PHE A 25 -4.30 -5.70 -7.52
CA PHE A 25 -4.36 -5.66 -6.06
C PHE A 25 -5.50 -6.56 -5.62
N GLU A 26 -5.23 -7.49 -4.71
CA GLU A 26 -6.30 -8.15 -3.97
C GLU A 26 -6.44 -7.44 -2.63
N LEU A 27 -7.63 -6.87 -2.40
CA LEU A 27 -7.99 -6.24 -1.14
C LEU A 27 -8.96 -7.15 -0.41
N GLU A 28 -8.59 -7.54 0.81
CA GLU A 28 -9.54 -8.16 1.72
C GLU A 28 -9.83 -7.19 2.85
N LEU A 29 -11.12 -6.85 2.99
CA LEU A 29 -11.61 -5.96 4.04
C LEU A 29 -12.64 -6.70 4.89
N LEU A 30 -12.25 -7.03 6.12
CA LEU A 30 -13.10 -7.77 7.05
C LEU A 30 -13.51 -6.89 8.23
N LEU A 31 -14.82 -6.72 8.40
CA LEU A 31 -15.43 -6.14 9.58
C LEU A 31 -15.94 -7.26 10.48
N ASN A 32 -15.33 -7.42 11.67
CA ASN A 32 -15.69 -8.51 12.59
C ASN A 32 -15.68 -9.90 11.91
N GLY A 33 -14.73 -10.09 10.99
CA GLY A 33 -14.59 -11.33 10.20
C GLY A 33 -15.57 -11.49 9.04
N GLN A 34 -16.41 -10.48 8.75
CA GLN A 34 -17.32 -10.48 7.61
C GLN A 34 -16.80 -9.56 6.50
N PRO A 35 -16.80 -9.99 5.23
CA PRO A 35 -16.46 -9.12 4.11
C PRO A 35 -17.42 -7.93 4.00
N ILE A 36 -16.91 -6.73 3.69
CA ILE A 36 -17.74 -5.56 3.42
C ILE A 36 -17.86 -5.26 1.93
N HIS A 37 -18.94 -4.56 1.54
CA HIS A 37 -19.12 -4.09 0.17
C HIS A 37 -18.31 -2.82 -0.09
N TRP A 38 -17.85 -2.65 -1.32
CA TRP A 38 -16.87 -1.64 -1.70
C TRP A 38 -17.04 -1.28 -3.18
N ASP A 39 -16.65 -0.05 -3.52
CA ASP A 39 -16.60 0.51 -4.86
C ASP A 39 -15.25 1.21 -5.08
N SER A 40 -14.83 1.36 -6.33
CA SER A 40 -13.62 2.12 -6.68
C SER A 40 -13.98 3.46 -7.29
N GLY A 41 -13.15 4.47 -7.02
CA GLY A 41 -13.22 5.71 -7.79
C GLY A 41 -12.88 5.49 -9.26
N GLU A 42 -13.05 6.54 -10.08
CA GLU A 42 -12.85 6.51 -11.55
C GLU A 42 -11.46 5.99 -12.00
N ARG A 43 -10.47 5.97 -11.12
CA ARG A 43 -9.06 5.64 -11.40
C ARG A 43 -8.68 4.17 -11.17
N ALA A 44 -9.58 3.38 -10.60
CA ALA A 44 -9.43 1.94 -10.55
C ALA A 44 -10.68 1.23 -11.04
N ARG A 45 -10.47 0.12 -11.76
CA ARG A 45 -11.56 -0.74 -12.20
C ARG A 45 -11.64 -1.95 -11.29
N ARG A 46 -12.83 -2.20 -10.75
CA ARG A 46 -13.12 -3.42 -9.99
C ARG A 46 -13.33 -4.61 -10.91
N ASN A 47 -12.66 -5.72 -10.60
CA ASN A 47 -12.90 -7.03 -11.19
C ASN A 47 -12.99 -8.10 -10.08
N GLY A 48 -14.21 -8.37 -9.61
CA GLY A 48 -14.43 -9.24 -8.45
C GLY A 48 -13.87 -8.61 -7.18
N ASN A 49 -12.89 -9.28 -6.55
CA ASN A 49 -12.16 -8.78 -5.38
C ASN A 49 -10.83 -8.11 -5.71
N ARG A 50 -10.59 -7.84 -7.00
CA ARG A 50 -9.35 -7.23 -7.46
C ARG A 50 -9.59 -5.83 -7.99
N PHE A 51 -8.62 -4.95 -7.73
CA PHE A 51 -8.53 -3.67 -8.42
C PHE A 51 -7.40 -3.67 -9.43
N ARG A 52 -7.66 -3.00 -10.55
CA ARG A 52 -6.63 -2.61 -11.51
C ARG A 52 -6.47 -1.10 -11.46
N VAL A 53 -5.25 -0.65 -11.21
CA VAL A 53 -4.86 0.77 -11.24
C VAL A 53 -4.20 1.04 -12.59
N GLU A 54 -4.66 2.09 -13.27
CA GLU A 54 -4.15 2.49 -14.59
C GLU A 54 -2.91 3.40 -14.48
N ASP A 55 -2.76 4.13 -13.37
CA ASP A 55 -1.63 5.02 -13.08
C ASP A 55 -1.15 4.84 -11.63
N PRO A 56 -0.02 4.17 -11.38
CA PRO A 56 0.46 3.85 -10.04
C PRO A 56 1.15 5.02 -9.31
N GLU A 57 1.44 6.13 -10.00
CA GLU A 57 2.00 7.34 -9.37
C GLU A 57 0.94 8.13 -8.61
N VAL A 58 -0.34 7.77 -8.78
CA VAL A 58 -1.48 8.41 -8.14
C VAL A 58 -2.04 7.47 -7.06
N PRO A 59 -2.37 7.99 -5.86
CA PRO A 59 -2.99 7.17 -4.82
C PRO A 59 -4.28 6.51 -5.30
N LEU A 60 -4.42 5.22 -5.00
CA LEU A 60 -5.66 4.47 -5.18
C LEU A 60 -6.61 4.76 -4.03
N GLU A 61 -7.75 5.37 -4.35
CA GLU A 61 -8.85 5.56 -3.41
C GLU A 61 -9.91 4.48 -3.57
N VAL A 62 -10.18 3.79 -2.47
CA VAL A 62 -11.20 2.76 -2.35
C VAL A 62 -12.29 3.29 -1.45
N PHE A 63 -13.49 3.39 -2.01
CA PHE A 63 -14.67 3.81 -1.29
C PHE A 63 -15.41 2.57 -0.82
N PHE A 64 -15.88 2.58 0.41
CA PHE A 64 -16.82 1.58 0.89
C PHE A 64 -17.93 2.32 1.62
N GLU A 65 -19.05 1.63 1.84
CA GLU A 65 -20.09 2.20 2.71
C GLU A 65 -19.38 2.70 3.97
N GLY A 66 -19.57 3.98 4.31
CA GLY A 66 -18.96 4.68 5.45
C GLY A 66 -17.43 4.80 5.52
N GLY A 67 -16.66 4.89 4.42
CA GLY A 67 -15.26 5.33 4.51
C GLY A 67 -14.49 5.42 3.19
N VAL A 68 -13.26 5.93 3.30
CA VAL A 68 -12.27 5.97 2.21
C VAL A 68 -10.97 5.34 2.71
N LEU A 69 -10.42 4.44 1.91
CA LEU A 69 -9.07 3.92 2.06
C LEU A 69 -8.23 4.51 0.92
N THR A 70 -7.11 5.14 1.28
CA THR A 70 -6.14 5.65 0.30
C THR A 70 -4.87 4.82 0.37
N LEU A 71 -4.45 4.28 -0.78
CA LEU A 71 -3.22 3.52 -0.96
C LEU A 71 -2.27 4.31 -1.86
N ASP A 72 -1.16 4.77 -1.32
CA ASP A 72 -0.10 5.39 -2.12
C ASP A 72 0.85 4.31 -2.68
N LEU A 73 1.09 4.33 -3.99
CA LEU A 73 1.78 3.27 -4.73
C LEU A 73 2.99 3.79 -5.52
N ALA A 74 3.46 5.00 -5.20
CA ALA A 74 4.44 5.79 -5.96
C ALA A 74 5.67 5.01 -6.48
N ASP A 75 6.13 3.97 -5.78
CA ASP A 75 7.37 3.25 -6.12
C ASP A 75 7.21 1.73 -6.35
N TYR A 76 5.99 1.21 -6.57
CA TYR A 76 5.79 -0.25 -6.70
C TYR A 76 6.65 -0.93 -7.79
N GLY A 77 6.89 -0.24 -8.90
CA GLY A 77 7.69 -0.77 -10.03
C GLY A 77 9.17 -0.99 -9.68
N THR A 78 9.66 -0.32 -8.63
CA THR A 78 11.01 -0.45 -8.12
C THR A 78 10.93 -0.43 -6.60
N PHE A 79 10.62 -1.59 -6.00
CA PHE A 79 10.62 -1.81 -4.55
C PHE A 79 12.02 -1.61 -3.93
N SER A 80 12.58 -0.42 -4.05
CA SER A 80 13.87 -0.01 -3.50
C SER A 80 13.70 0.55 -2.09
N ARG A 81 12.47 0.58 -1.58
CA ARG A 81 12.09 1.16 -0.29
C ARG A 81 11.13 0.23 0.44
N PRO A 82 10.89 0.43 1.74
CA PRO A 82 9.84 -0.29 2.46
C PRO A 82 8.43 0.13 2.04
N HIS A 83 7.55 -0.85 1.85
CA HIS A 83 6.14 -0.65 1.52
C HIS A 83 5.24 -1.33 2.56
N VAL A 84 4.24 -0.60 3.03
CA VAL A 84 3.12 -1.19 3.76
C VAL A 84 2.18 -1.86 2.76
N LEU A 85 2.03 -3.17 2.89
CA LEU A 85 1.14 -4.01 2.10
C LEU A 85 -0.16 -4.35 2.83
N GLY A 86 -0.27 -4.05 4.12
CA GLY A 86 -1.48 -4.34 4.86
C GLY A 86 -1.45 -3.74 6.24
N VAL A 87 -2.63 -3.50 6.79
CA VAL A 87 -2.81 -3.00 8.14
C VAL A 87 -3.88 -3.81 8.86
N ARG A 88 -3.58 -4.17 10.10
CA ARG A 88 -4.52 -4.77 11.04
C ARG A 88 -4.79 -3.76 12.14
N TYR A 89 -6.07 -3.58 12.44
CA TYR A 89 -6.52 -2.78 13.58
C TYR A 89 -7.38 -3.65 14.50
N GLN A 90 -7.17 -3.54 15.80
CA GLN A 90 -7.95 -4.28 16.78
C GLN A 90 -8.21 -3.46 18.04
N ARG A 91 -9.48 -3.34 18.40
CA ARG A 91 -9.97 -2.64 19.59
C ARG A 91 -10.61 -3.67 20.53
N LEU A 92 -9.82 -4.22 21.45
CA LEU A 92 -10.30 -5.11 22.53
C LEU A 92 -10.35 -4.38 23.88
N GLY A 93 -10.60 -3.08 23.87
CA GLY A 93 -10.48 -2.17 25.01
C GLY A 93 -9.63 -0.95 24.67
N ASP A 94 -9.29 -0.17 25.69
CA ASP A 94 -8.24 0.83 25.63
C ASP A 94 -7.04 0.31 26.44
N PRO A 95 -5.85 0.17 25.85
CA PRO A 95 -5.43 0.65 24.52
C PRO A 95 -5.70 -0.33 23.36
N THR A 96 -5.59 0.15 22.12
CA THR A 96 -5.78 -0.63 20.89
C THR A 96 -4.50 -1.30 20.42
N SER A 97 -4.62 -2.22 19.45
CA SER A 97 -3.47 -2.83 18.77
C SER A 97 -3.51 -2.56 17.27
N PHE A 98 -2.36 -2.20 16.73
CA PHE A 98 -2.12 -2.09 15.30
C PHE A 98 -1.10 -3.12 14.84
N GLY A 99 -1.20 -3.54 13.59
CA GLY A 99 -0.14 -4.26 12.92
C GLY A 99 -0.03 -3.85 11.48
N ALA A 100 1.15 -4.00 10.91
CA ALA A 100 1.39 -3.77 9.50
C ALA A 100 2.10 -4.97 8.88
N THR A 101 1.68 -5.33 7.68
CA THR A 101 2.41 -6.24 6.80
C THR A 101 3.27 -5.39 5.87
N VAL A 102 4.56 -5.64 5.87
CA VAL A 102 5.56 -4.83 5.17
C VAL A 102 6.36 -5.71 4.22
N TYR A 103 6.69 -5.14 3.07
CA TYR A 103 7.69 -5.65 2.14
C TYR A 103 8.82 -4.62 2.02
N HIS A 104 10.05 -5.04 1.83
CA HIS A 104 11.18 -4.13 1.64
C HIS A 104 12.28 -4.77 0.79
N ASP A 105 13.14 -3.93 0.22
CA ASP A 105 14.40 -4.38 -0.36
C ASP A 105 15.40 -4.79 0.74
N PRO A 106 16.22 -5.83 0.53
CA PRO A 106 17.31 -6.16 1.45
C PRO A 106 18.35 -5.04 1.61
N GLU A 107 18.59 -4.24 0.58
CA GLU A 107 19.52 -3.09 0.58
C GLU A 107 18.94 -1.88 1.31
N ASN A 108 17.60 -1.76 1.34
CA ASN A 108 16.88 -0.66 2.00
C ASN A 108 15.80 -1.22 2.95
N PRO A 109 16.22 -1.84 4.07
CA PRO A 109 15.29 -2.53 4.92
C PRO A 109 14.43 -1.61 5.76
N ALA A 110 13.20 -2.05 6.03
CA ALA A 110 12.32 -1.40 6.98
C ALA A 110 12.98 -1.41 8.37
N GLN A 111 13.09 -0.24 8.99
CA GLN A 111 13.59 -0.06 10.35
C GLN A 111 12.53 0.47 11.30
N VAL A 112 11.54 1.19 10.78
CA VAL A 112 10.44 1.72 11.58
C VAL A 112 9.13 1.41 10.88
N ILE A 113 8.13 0.99 11.65
CA ILE A 113 6.73 1.03 11.24
C ILE A 113 6.06 2.10 12.07
N ARG A 114 5.40 3.03 11.38
CA ARG A 114 4.91 4.26 11.95
C ARG A 114 3.40 4.34 11.77
N PHE A 115 2.69 4.50 12.87
CA PHE A 115 1.26 4.81 12.91
C PHE A 115 1.14 6.27 13.36
N GLU A 116 0.71 7.16 12.47
CA GLU A 116 0.68 8.62 12.72
C GLU A 116 -0.70 9.20 12.46
N GLY A 117 -0.97 10.34 13.08
CA GLY A 117 -2.20 11.09 12.93
C GLY A 117 -2.34 12.10 14.05
N GLU A 118 -3.27 13.04 13.91
CA GLU A 118 -3.49 14.09 14.92
C GLU A 118 -3.80 13.50 16.31
N ARG A 119 -4.40 12.32 16.36
CA ARG A 119 -4.82 11.63 17.58
C ARG A 119 -4.22 10.24 17.71
N VAL A 120 -2.95 10.08 17.32
CA VAL A 120 -2.19 8.84 17.53
C VAL A 120 -1.15 9.01 18.64
N ARG A 121 -1.06 8.05 19.56
CA ARG A 121 -0.02 7.99 20.60
C ARG A 121 0.56 6.59 20.70
N GLY A 122 1.89 6.54 20.86
CA GLY A 122 2.63 5.27 20.94
C GLY A 122 2.62 4.50 19.62
N GLY A 123 2.48 5.19 18.47
CA GLY A 123 2.35 4.58 17.15
C GLY A 123 3.68 4.22 16.47
N ASP A 124 4.83 4.41 17.11
CA ASP A 124 6.12 4.06 16.52
C ASP A 124 6.53 2.66 16.97
N LEU A 125 6.80 1.78 16.00
CA LEU A 125 7.36 0.46 16.19
C LEU A 125 8.74 0.37 15.54
N GLU A 126 9.78 0.49 16.36
CA GLU A 126 11.16 0.24 15.93
C GLU A 126 11.39 -1.26 15.68
N LEU A 127 11.97 -1.58 14.54
CA LEU A 127 12.33 -2.93 14.14
C LEU A 127 13.80 -3.19 14.48
N THR A 128 14.03 -4.19 15.33
CA THR A 128 15.38 -4.63 15.66
C THR A 128 15.88 -5.64 14.63
N GLY A 129 16.88 -5.23 13.85
CA GLY A 129 17.48 -6.04 12.79
C GLY A 129 16.61 -6.14 11.52
N VAL A 130 17.20 -6.68 10.46
CA VAL A 130 16.51 -6.87 9.18
C VAL A 130 15.66 -8.14 9.24
N PRO A 131 14.33 -8.07 9.00
CA PRO A 131 13.50 -9.26 8.93
C PRO A 131 14.02 -10.24 7.88
N ALA A 132 14.19 -11.52 8.26
CA ALA A 132 14.78 -12.54 7.39
C ALA A 132 13.84 -13.02 6.27
N GLN A 133 12.57 -12.57 6.26
CA GLN A 133 11.54 -13.04 5.34
C GLN A 133 10.71 -11.86 4.87
N ASN A 134 10.32 -11.90 3.59
CA ASN A 134 9.43 -10.93 2.98
C ASN A 134 8.23 -11.61 2.31
N PRO A 135 7.01 -11.05 2.43
CA PRO A 135 6.65 -9.95 3.34
C PRO A 135 6.65 -10.41 4.80
N PHE A 136 6.86 -9.49 5.74
CA PHE A 136 6.76 -9.77 7.17
C PHE A 136 5.61 -8.98 7.81
N THR A 137 5.12 -9.45 8.95
CA THR A 137 4.11 -8.72 9.74
C THR A 137 4.65 -8.43 11.13
N ARG A 138 4.37 -7.22 11.62
CA ARG A 138 4.65 -6.81 12.99
C ARG A 138 3.44 -6.09 13.56
N SER A 139 3.26 -6.22 14.87
CA SER A 139 2.15 -5.61 15.60
C SER A 139 2.63 -4.98 16.89
N GLN A 140 1.96 -3.91 17.27
CA GLN A 140 2.14 -3.18 18.52
C GLN A 140 0.80 -3.13 19.26
N GLU A 141 0.88 -3.38 20.56
CA GLU A 141 -0.21 -3.13 21.51
C GLU A 141 0.07 -1.81 22.22
N GLY A 142 -0.96 -1.17 22.78
CA GLY A 142 -0.75 0.09 23.51
C GLY A 142 -0.90 1.34 22.65
N VAL A 143 -1.35 1.22 21.40
CA VAL A 143 -1.53 2.37 20.51
C VAL A 143 -2.89 3.00 20.80
N GLU A 144 -2.91 4.28 21.16
CA GLU A 144 -4.14 5.07 21.19
C GLU A 144 -4.30 5.73 19.82
N ALA A 145 -5.42 5.51 19.14
CA ALA A 145 -5.65 6.08 17.80
C ALA A 145 -7.13 6.35 17.53
N SER A 146 -7.41 7.53 16.96
CA SER A 146 -8.72 7.94 16.44
C SER A 146 -8.54 8.90 15.27
N GLY A 147 -9.59 9.17 14.50
CA GLY A 147 -9.51 9.99 13.28
C GLY A 147 -8.69 9.34 12.18
N THR A 148 -8.07 10.17 11.35
CA THR A 148 -7.19 9.72 10.28
C THR A 148 -5.87 9.20 10.83
N VAL A 149 -5.52 7.97 10.46
CA VAL A 149 -4.28 7.29 10.80
C VAL A 149 -3.52 6.92 9.53
N GLU A 150 -2.32 7.46 9.37
CA GLU A 150 -1.38 7.07 8.33
C GLU A 150 -0.48 5.94 8.85
N VAL A 151 -0.27 4.93 8.02
CA VAL A 151 0.62 3.81 8.31
C VAL A 151 1.73 3.75 7.28
N ARG A 152 2.97 3.85 7.75
CA ARG A 152 4.19 3.84 6.94
C ARG A 152 5.19 2.82 7.43
N ALA A 153 6.01 2.34 6.51
CA ALA A 153 7.23 1.62 6.81
C ALA A 153 8.39 2.45 6.25
N GLU A 154 9.40 2.70 7.07
CA GLU A 154 10.51 3.60 6.76
C GLU A 154 11.84 2.85 6.86
N ASP A 155 12.77 3.20 5.97
CA ASP A 155 14.16 2.77 6.06
C ASP A 155 14.95 3.55 7.13
N ALA A 156 16.26 3.30 7.23
CA ALA A 156 17.14 3.99 8.18
C ALA A 156 17.21 5.51 7.98
N ALA A 157 16.93 5.98 6.77
CA ALA A 157 16.98 7.38 6.38
C ALA A 157 15.60 8.05 6.46
N GLY A 158 14.56 7.32 6.88
CA GLY A 158 13.19 7.82 6.97
C GLY A 158 12.43 7.80 5.64
N ASN A 159 12.91 7.08 4.62
CA ASN A 159 12.19 6.98 3.36
C ASN A 159 11.17 5.85 3.41
N ALA A 160 9.94 6.13 2.97
CA ALA A 160 8.88 5.16 2.74
C ALA A 160 8.59 5.04 1.24
N GLY A 161 8.13 3.85 0.81
CA GLY A 161 7.68 3.57 -0.56
C GLY A 161 6.15 3.52 -0.72
N SER A 162 5.40 3.22 0.35
CA SER A 162 3.94 3.35 0.36
C SER A 162 3.39 3.74 1.73
N THR A 163 2.22 4.37 1.70
CA THR A 163 1.43 4.73 2.88
C THR A 163 0.03 4.13 2.75
N ILE A 164 -0.50 3.60 3.86
CA ILE A 164 -1.91 3.23 3.98
C ILE A 164 -2.58 4.20 4.94
N THR A 165 -3.65 4.85 4.51
CA THR A 165 -4.43 5.77 5.36
C THR A 165 -5.76 5.15 5.77
N LEU A 166 -6.05 5.15 7.06
CA LEU A 166 -7.30 4.70 7.67
C LEU A 166 -8.05 5.88 8.26
N ASP A 167 -9.37 5.97 8.08
CA ASP A 167 -10.22 6.91 8.80
C ASP A 167 -11.01 6.18 9.89
N LEU A 168 -10.56 6.30 11.15
CA LEU A 168 -11.15 5.62 12.31
C LEU A 168 -12.31 6.38 12.97
N ASP A 169 -12.59 7.63 12.55
CA ASP A 169 -13.72 8.42 13.07
C ASP A 169 -14.99 8.20 12.23
N SER A 170 -14.90 7.44 11.15
CA SER A 170 -16.04 7.07 10.32
C SER A 170 -17.10 6.30 11.14
N ALA A 171 -18.37 6.46 10.76
CA ALA A 171 -19.52 5.80 11.38
C ALA A 171 -19.42 4.25 11.39
N LEU A 172 -18.54 3.67 10.57
CA LEU A 172 -18.27 2.23 10.55
C LEU A 172 -17.18 1.77 11.51
N PHE A 173 -16.21 2.63 11.84
CA PHE A 173 -15.19 2.34 12.85
C PHE A 173 -15.70 2.66 14.28
N ALA A 174 -16.79 3.43 14.38
CA ALA A 174 -17.54 3.67 15.61
C ALA A 174 -18.28 2.40 16.09
N GLY A 175 -17.54 1.47 16.71
CA GLY A 175 -18.05 0.20 17.23
C GLY A 175 -17.28 -1.04 16.75
N LEU A 176 -16.16 -0.82 16.08
CA LEU A 176 -15.40 -1.87 15.43
C LEU A 176 -14.45 -2.55 16.41
N GLU A 177 -14.56 -3.88 16.57
CA GLU A 177 -13.70 -4.68 17.46
C GLU A 177 -12.42 -5.15 16.76
N ARG A 178 -12.52 -5.47 15.47
CA ARG A 178 -11.39 -5.91 14.64
C ARG A 178 -11.59 -5.61 13.16
N PHE A 179 -10.53 -5.13 12.54
CA PHE A 179 -10.43 -4.87 11.11
C PHE A 179 -9.09 -5.39 10.57
N ASN A 180 -9.13 -5.93 9.35
CA ASN A 180 -7.95 -6.35 8.63
C ASN A 180 -8.04 -5.87 7.19
N LEU A 181 -6.98 -5.21 6.76
CA LEU A 181 -6.74 -4.81 5.38
C LEU A 181 -5.47 -5.51 4.91
N ARG A 182 -5.61 -6.36 3.90
CA ARG A 182 -4.45 -6.95 3.22
C ARG A 182 -4.48 -6.56 1.75
N VAL A 183 -3.35 -6.07 1.27
CA VAL A 183 -3.08 -5.76 -0.13
C VAL A 183 -2.04 -6.77 -0.63
N GLN A 184 -2.39 -7.54 -1.66
CA GLN A 184 -1.42 -8.34 -2.40
C GLN A 184 -1.20 -7.72 -3.78
N LEU A 185 0.05 -7.41 -4.08
CA LEU A 185 0.46 -6.77 -5.32
C LEU A 185 1.01 -7.82 -6.28
N THR A 186 0.43 -7.95 -7.47
CA THR A 186 0.88 -8.91 -8.48
C THR A 186 1.25 -8.17 -9.78
N PRO A 187 2.53 -8.19 -10.20
CA PRO A 187 2.92 -7.75 -11.53
C PRO A 187 2.28 -8.68 -12.57
N GLN A 188 1.72 -8.10 -13.63
CA GLN A 188 1.19 -8.86 -14.77
C GLN A 188 2.29 -9.18 -15.78
#